data_AF-A0A1M5CMX5-F1
#
_entry.id   AF-A0A1M5CMX5-F1
#
_cell.length_a   1.000
_cell.length_b   1.000
_cell.length_c   1.000
_cell.angle_alpha   90.00
_cell.angle_beta   90.00
_cell.angle_gamma   90.00
#
_symmetry.space_group_name_H-M   'P 1'
#
loop_
_entity.id
_entity.type
_entity.pdbx_description
1 polymer ?
#
loop_
_entity_poly.entity_id
_entity_poly.type
_entity_poly.pdbx_seq_one_letter_code
_entity_poly.pdbx_strand_id
1 'polypeptide(L)'
;MPRHITYLEPFFGSGAVFFKKLPSKVETINDIDGNVVNLFRVIRDQPEELARLIEWTPWARDEYRASFDLTGDPLEDARRFLVRCWQAFGQVTTNSRGGWRHSGTDKFNRALELRNVPANIFKAAERLKTVQIENKPAIELIKKYKAEHVLIYADPPYVWGTRTFRQHGRATYKHEMTDADHLELLEALDQHPGPVLLSGYACPLYDERLQHWAKRTVKAYAECGRAREEVLWINPVAAKDVMAPRLF
;
A
#
# COMPACT_ATOMS: atom_id res chain seq x y z
N MET A 1 -5.65 -16.63 1.83
CA MET A 1 -4.52 -16.61 0.87
C MET A 1 -4.37 -18.00 0.27
N PRO A 2 -4.10 -18.13 -1.04
CA PRO A 2 -3.70 -19.41 -1.66
C PRO A 2 -2.41 -19.93 -1.01
N ARG A 3 -2.11 -21.23 -1.17
CA ARG A 3 -0.89 -21.82 -0.57
C ARG A 3 0.34 -21.28 -1.29
N HIS A 4 1.39 -20.98 -0.53
CA HIS A 4 2.65 -20.45 -1.06
C HIS A 4 3.78 -20.62 -0.03
N ILE A 5 5.01 -20.52 -0.52
CA ILE A 5 6.23 -20.53 0.31
C ILE A 5 6.77 -19.11 0.43
N THR A 6 6.81 -18.41 -0.71
CA THR A 6 7.34 -17.05 -0.85
C THR A 6 6.20 -16.08 -1.08
N TYR A 7 6.24 -14.92 -0.41
CA TYR A 7 5.29 -13.84 -0.59
C TYR A 7 6.00 -12.61 -1.16
N LEU A 8 5.47 -12.07 -2.26
CA LEU A 8 5.91 -10.82 -2.87
C LEU A 8 4.75 -9.82 -2.86
N GLU A 9 4.98 -8.63 -2.30
CA GLU A 9 4.08 -7.49 -2.40
C GLU A 9 4.83 -6.33 -3.09
N PRO A 10 4.70 -6.21 -4.44
CA PRO A 10 5.52 -5.29 -5.23
C PRO A 10 5.08 -3.82 -5.12
N PHE A 11 3.87 -3.58 -4.59
CA PHE A 11 3.31 -2.26 -4.32
C PHE A 11 2.88 -2.20 -2.86
N PHE A 12 3.83 -1.98 -1.96
CA PHE A 12 3.61 -2.18 -0.52
C PHE A 12 2.67 -1.14 0.09
N GLY A 13 2.84 0.15 -0.25
CA GLY A 13 2.05 1.24 0.31
C GLY A 13 2.02 1.22 1.84
N SER A 14 0.86 0.89 2.41
CA SER A 14 0.66 0.80 3.87
C SER A 14 0.96 -0.57 4.48
N GLY A 15 1.11 -1.62 3.66
CA GLY A 15 1.27 -3.00 4.10
C GLY A 15 0.02 -3.62 4.73
N ALA A 16 -1.17 -3.08 4.46
CA ALA A 16 -2.42 -3.50 5.11
C ALA A 16 -2.71 -5.01 4.98
N VAL A 17 -2.31 -5.63 3.86
CA VAL A 17 -2.42 -7.07 3.64
C VAL A 17 -1.30 -7.82 4.34
N PHE A 18 -0.06 -7.40 4.16
CA PHE A 18 1.12 -7.99 4.80
C PHE A 18 1.01 -8.11 6.33
N PHE A 19 0.57 -7.05 7.01
CA PHE A 19 0.46 -7.05 8.47
C PHE A 19 -0.69 -7.92 9.00
N LYS A 20 -1.68 -8.28 8.15
CA LYS A 20 -2.83 -9.12 8.54
C LYS A 20 -2.69 -10.58 8.12
N LYS A 21 -1.85 -10.91 7.13
CA LYS A 21 -1.60 -12.30 6.74
C LYS A 21 -0.72 -13.01 7.77
N LEU A 22 -0.85 -14.34 7.82
CA LEU A 22 0.10 -15.19 8.53
C LEU A 22 1.48 -15.10 7.84
N PRO A 23 2.60 -15.08 8.57
CA PRO A 23 3.95 -15.05 7.99
C PRO A 23 4.22 -16.21 7.02
N SER A 24 4.96 -15.93 5.94
CA SER A 24 5.45 -16.94 4.99
C SER A 24 6.93 -17.24 5.24
N LYS A 25 7.48 -18.30 4.64
CA LYS A 25 8.89 -18.67 4.86
C LYS A 25 9.86 -17.63 4.33
N VAL A 26 9.51 -17.02 3.19
CA VAL A 26 10.25 -15.91 2.57
C VAL A 26 9.26 -14.82 2.24
N GLU A 27 9.57 -13.58 2.61
CA GLU A 27 8.70 -12.43 2.36
C GLU A 27 9.51 -11.25 1.85
N THR A 28 9.04 -10.68 0.75
CA THR A 28 9.65 -9.52 0.10
C THR A 28 8.58 -8.47 -0.11
N ILE A 29 8.82 -7.28 0.44
CA ILE A 29 7.99 -6.10 0.26
C ILE A 29 8.76 -5.08 -0.57
N ASN A 30 8.07 -4.37 -1.44
CA ASN A 30 8.66 -3.36 -2.31
C ASN A 30 7.72 -2.19 -2.50
N ASP A 31 8.29 -1.00 -2.55
CA ASP A 31 7.59 0.18 -3.05
C ASP A 31 8.56 0.99 -3.89
N ILE A 32 8.04 1.71 -4.89
CA ILE A 32 8.85 2.63 -5.70
C ILE A 32 9.07 3.95 -4.96
N ASP A 33 8.16 4.35 -4.06
CA ASP A 33 8.33 5.55 -3.24
C ASP A 33 9.37 5.31 -2.14
N GLY A 34 10.53 5.95 -2.28
CA GLY A 34 11.60 5.92 -1.29
C GLY A 34 11.16 6.37 0.11
N ASN A 35 10.12 7.19 0.27
CA ASN A 35 9.59 7.54 1.59
C ASN A 35 8.98 6.33 2.31
N VAL A 36 8.24 5.49 1.58
CA VAL A 36 7.64 4.26 2.11
C VAL A 36 8.73 3.30 2.52
N VAL A 37 9.72 3.08 1.64
CA VAL A 37 10.84 2.20 1.92
C VAL A 37 11.66 2.71 3.11
N ASN A 38 11.98 4.00 3.15
CA ASN A 38 12.70 4.61 4.27
C ASN A 38 11.95 4.40 5.58
N LEU A 39 10.65 4.66 5.62
CA LEU A 39 9.82 4.47 6.81
C LEU A 39 9.90 3.04 7.33
N PHE A 40 9.66 2.03 6.48
CA PHE A 40 9.65 0.65 6.94
C PHE A 40 11.04 0.11 7.30
N ARG A 41 12.11 0.65 6.69
CA ARG A 41 13.48 0.40 7.13
C ARG A 41 13.75 0.99 8.52
N VAL A 42 13.38 2.25 8.75
CA VAL A 42 13.55 2.91 10.06
C VAL A 42 12.70 2.23 11.14
N ILE A 43 11.45 1.84 10.83
CA ILE A 43 10.62 1.05 11.76
C ILE A 43 11.34 -0.24 12.17
N ARG A 44 11.97 -0.94 11.22
CA ARG A 44 12.66 -2.21 11.51
C ARG A 44 13.97 -1.98 12.27
N ASP A 45 14.74 -0.99 11.87
CA ASP A 45 16.15 -0.84 12.27
C ASP A 45 16.32 0.10 13.49
N GLN A 46 15.39 1.04 13.73
CA GLN A 46 15.42 2.04 14.82
C GLN A 46 14.00 2.32 15.40
N PRO A 47 13.25 1.30 15.86
CA PRO A 47 11.88 1.49 16.31
C PRO A 47 11.77 2.35 17.57
N GLU A 48 12.70 2.25 18.51
CA GLU A 48 12.70 2.98 19.78
C GLU A 48 12.79 4.49 19.54
N GLU A 49 13.77 4.93 18.76
CA GLU A 49 13.97 6.33 18.43
C GLU A 49 12.79 6.91 17.64
N LEU A 50 12.29 6.20 16.63
CA LEU A 50 11.14 6.65 15.85
C LEU A 50 9.89 6.77 16.71
N ALA A 51 9.61 5.76 17.55
CA ALA A 51 8.47 5.77 18.47
C ALA A 51 8.55 6.94 19.45
N ARG A 52 9.74 7.20 20.01
CA ARG A 52 9.98 8.34 20.89
C ARG A 52 9.72 9.67 20.19
N LEU A 53 10.22 9.86 18.97
CA LEU A 53 10.02 11.10 18.21
C LEU A 53 8.54 11.33 17.89
N ILE A 54 7.81 10.28 17.51
CA ILE A 54 6.39 10.37 17.19
C ILE A 54 5.53 10.68 18.43
N GLU A 55 5.83 10.07 19.58
CA GLU A 55 5.12 10.33 20.85
C GLU A 55 5.08 11.83 21.18
N TRP A 56 6.19 12.53 20.92
CA TRP A 56 6.32 13.97 21.22
C TRP A 56 6.08 14.88 20.02
N THR A 57 5.68 14.34 18.87
CA THR A 57 5.37 15.16 17.70
C THR A 57 3.98 15.78 17.84
N PRO A 58 3.84 17.12 17.80
CA PRO A 58 2.55 17.76 17.99
C PRO A 58 1.66 17.62 16.75
N TRP A 59 0.35 17.66 16.99
CA TRP A 59 -0.65 17.86 15.93
C TRP A 59 -0.65 19.33 15.50
N ALA A 60 0.28 19.71 14.64
CA ALA A 60 0.56 21.10 14.30
C ALA A 60 0.61 21.34 12.79
N ARG A 61 0.06 22.47 12.36
CA ARG A 61 0.05 22.87 10.94
C ARG A 61 1.46 23.04 10.38
N ASP A 62 2.38 23.56 11.20
CA ASP A 62 3.76 23.79 10.76
C ASP A 62 4.57 22.49 10.69
N GLU A 63 4.31 21.51 11.57
CA GLU A 63 4.82 20.13 11.41
C GLU A 63 4.34 19.51 10.09
N TYR A 64 3.05 19.64 9.79
CA TYR A 64 2.49 19.17 8.52
C TYR A 64 3.13 19.87 7.31
N ARG A 65 3.34 21.18 7.37
CA ARG A 65 4.00 21.92 6.29
C ARG A 65 5.44 21.48 6.08
N ALA A 66 6.21 21.31 7.17
CA ALA A 66 7.60 20.87 7.12
C ALA A 66 7.72 19.40 6.66
N SER A 67 6.67 18.59 6.82
CA SER A 67 6.67 17.17 6.43
C SER A 67 6.86 16.89 4.93
N PHE A 68 6.75 17.91 4.08
CA PHE A 68 6.97 17.80 2.63
C PHE A 68 8.45 17.93 2.25
N ASP A 69 9.28 18.47 3.13
CA ASP A 69 10.69 18.72 2.86
C ASP A 69 11.55 17.58 3.43
N LEU A 70 12.46 17.06 2.59
CA LEU A 70 13.46 16.07 3.00
C LEU A 70 14.62 16.76 3.69
N THR A 71 15.03 16.20 4.82
CA THR A 71 16.17 16.65 5.62
C THR A 71 17.45 15.94 5.25
N GLY A 72 17.35 14.73 4.68
CA GLY A 72 18.48 13.84 4.43
C GLY A 72 18.85 12.96 5.62
N ASP A 73 18.24 13.17 6.79
CA ASP A 73 18.29 12.23 7.91
C ASP A 73 17.15 11.19 7.76
N PRO A 74 17.47 9.89 7.55
CA PRO A 74 16.49 8.84 7.40
C PRO A 74 15.43 8.79 8.52
N LEU A 75 15.85 9.03 9.77
CA LEU A 75 14.96 8.94 10.93
C LEU A 75 13.96 10.10 10.95
N GLU A 76 14.44 11.33 10.79
CA GLU A 76 13.58 12.52 10.71
C GLU A 76 12.67 12.48 9.47
N ASP A 77 13.17 12.03 8.33
CA ASP A 77 12.38 11.90 7.10
C ASP A 77 11.27 10.84 7.26
N ALA A 78 11.53 9.75 8.00
CA ALA A 78 10.50 8.77 8.36
C ALA A 78 9.44 9.36 9.31
N ARG A 79 9.86 10.12 10.34
CA ARG A 79 8.95 10.81 11.26
C ARG A 79 8.06 11.80 10.51
N ARG A 80 8.65 12.64 9.65
CA ARG A 80 7.94 13.60 8.79
C ARG A 80 6.97 12.89 7.86
N PHE A 81 7.37 11.76 7.26
CA PHE A 81 6.45 11.01 6.42
C PHE A 81 5.23 10.49 7.21
N LEU A 82 5.42 9.98 8.43
CA LEU A 82 4.30 9.61 9.30
C LEU A 82 3.40 10.81 9.64
N VAL A 83 3.98 11.96 9.99
CA VAL A 83 3.22 13.21 10.21
C VAL A 83 2.33 13.51 9.01
N ARG A 84 2.88 13.44 7.79
CA ARG A 84 2.13 13.66 6.55
C ARG A 84 0.98 12.66 6.40
N CYS A 85 1.23 11.38 6.69
CA CYS A 85 0.22 10.32 6.61
C CYS A 85 -0.96 10.53 7.54
N TRP A 86 -0.73 10.98 8.76
CA TRP A 86 -1.78 11.16 9.77
C TRP A 86 -2.47 12.53 9.67
N GLN A 87 -1.70 13.60 9.43
CA GLN A 87 -2.20 14.97 9.51
C GLN A 87 -2.70 15.54 8.16
N ALA A 88 -2.51 14.86 7.03
CA ALA A 88 -3.07 15.31 5.74
C ALA A 88 -4.59 15.12 5.67
N PHE A 89 -5.29 16.12 5.15
CA PHE A 89 -6.68 16.02 4.73
C PHE A 89 -6.72 15.60 3.26
N GLY A 90 -7.03 14.33 3.01
CA GLY A 90 -7.05 13.74 1.67
C GLY A 90 -5.69 13.20 1.24
N GLN A 91 -5.07 13.80 0.23
CA GLN A 91 -3.90 13.24 -0.45
C GLN A 91 -2.64 13.26 0.44
N VAL A 92 -2.19 12.06 0.83
CA VAL A 92 -1.02 11.83 1.71
C VAL A 92 0.27 11.64 0.91
N THR A 93 0.16 11.06 -0.29
CA THR A 93 1.28 10.50 -1.06
C THR A 93 1.67 11.34 -2.27
N THR A 94 1.10 12.54 -2.45
CA THR A 94 1.39 13.40 -3.60
C THR A 94 2.31 14.55 -3.21
N ASN A 95 3.03 15.11 -4.18
CA ASN A 95 3.78 16.35 -3.99
C ASN A 95 2.87 17.59 -3.88
N SER A 96 1.56 17.45 -4.12
CA SER A 96 0.63 18.55 -3.91
C SER A 96 0.31 18.67 -2.42
N ARG A 97 0.56 19.85 -1.85
CA ARG A 97 0.23 20.17 -0.46
C ARG A 97 -1.29 20.14 -0.27
N GLY A 98 -1.80 19.02 0.23
CA GLY A 98 -3.19 18.87 0.65
C GLY A 98 -3.55 19.82 1.80
N GLY A 99 -4.81 19.77 2.24
CA GLY A 99 -5.22 20.49 3.45
C GLY A 99 -4.59 19.84 4.70
N TRP A 100 -4.42 20.61 5.77
CA TRP A 100 -4.09 20.06 7.09
C TRP A 100 -5.38 19.68 7.84
N ARG A 101 -5.45 18.46 8.37
CA ARG A 101 -6.57 18.00 9.21
C ARG A 101 -6.54 18.76 10.54
N HIS A 102 -7.61 19.48 10.85
CA HIS A 102 -7.80 20.14 12.14
C HIS A 102 -9.16 19.76 12.72
N SER A 103 -9.25 19.67 14.04
CA SER A 103 -10.52 19.47 14.76
C SER A 103 -11.16 20.83 15.03
N GLY A 104 -12.12 21.22 14.20
CA GLY A 104 -12.90 22.46 14.39
C GLY A 104 -14.26 22.26 15.07
N THR A 105 -14.62 21.04 15.46
CA THR A 105 -15.91 20.71 16.08
C THR A 105 -15.75 19.71 17.24
N ASP A 106 -16.65 19.77 18.23
CA ASP A 106 -16.61 19.04 19.52
C ASP A 106 -16.72 17.51 19.42
N LYS A 107 -16.84 16.94 18.21
CA LYS A 107 -17.21 15.53 18.03
C LYS A 107 -16.02 14.58 17.89
N PHE A 108 -14.80 15.06 17.59
CA PHE A 108 -13.64 14.18 17.45
C PHE A 108 -12.31 14.90 17.62
N ASN A 109 -11.51 14.51 18.63
CA ASN A 109 -10.14 14.98 18.80
C ASN A 109 -9.18 14.15 17.94
N ARG A 110 -8.83 14.68 16.76
CA ARG A 110 -7.92 14.02 15.80
C ARG A 110 -6.50 13.85 16.35
N ALA A 111 -6.07 14.70 17.29
CA ALA A 111 -4.74 14.58 17.88
C ALA A 111 -4.56 13.27 18.67
N LEU A 112 -5.65 12.64 19.11
CA LEU A 112 -5.59 11.33 19.78
C LEU A 112 -5.25 10.18 18.82
N GLU A 113 -5.32 10.37 17.51
CA GLU A 113 -5.02 9.33 16.53
C GLU A 113 -3.55 8.89 16.56
N LEU A 114 -2.62 9.80 16.91
CA LEU A 114 -1.20 9.49 17.03
C LEU A 114 -0.85 8.68 18.27
N ARG A 115 -1.71 8.66 19.30
CA ARG A 115 -1.44 8.04 20.61
C ARG A 115 -1.02 6.57 20.51
N ASN A 116 -1.58 5.83 19.56
CA ASN A 116 -1.29 4.41 19.40
C ASN A 116 -0.16 4.12 18.40
N VAL A 117 0.33 5.15 17.69
CA VAL A 117 1.35 4.98 16.65
C VAL A 117 2.66 4.44 17.21
N PRO A 118 3.19 4.94 18.35
CA PRO A 118 4.40 4.38 18.97
C PRO A 118 4.29 2.88 19.26
N ALA A 119 3.18 2.43 19.86
CA ALA A 119 2.95 1.00 20.10
C ALA A 119 2.85 0.18 18.81
N ASN A 120 2.28 0.76 17.74
CA ASN A 120 2.18 0.10 16.44
C ASN A 120 3.55 0.01 15.73
N ILE A 121 4.45 0.97 15.93
CA ILE A 121 5.82 0.92 15.40
C ILE A 121 6.53 -0.33 15.93
N PHE A 122 6.48 -0.60 17.24
CA PHE A 122 7.10 -1.81 17.81
C PHE A 122 6.51 -3.11 17.24
N LYS A 123 5.18 -3.19 17.09
CA LYS A 123 4.53 -4.37 16.47
C LYS A 123 4.97 -4.57 15.02
N ALA A 124 5.06 -3.48 14.26
CA ALA A 124 5.53 -3.52 12.89
C ALA A 124 7.00 -3.92 12.80
N ALA A 125 7.85 -3.40 13.69
CA ALA A 125 9.27 -3.72 13.77
C ALA A 125 9.49 -5.22 13.98
N GLU A 126 8.80 -5.82 14.98
CA GLU A 126 8.84 -7.27 15.23
C GLU A 126 8.44 -8.07 13.98
N ARG A 127 7.38 -7.64 13.29
CA ARG A 127 6.87 -8.32 12.10
C ARG A 127 7.84 -8.23 10.91
N LEU A 128 8.65 -7.18 10.84
CA LEU A 128 9.56 -6.89 9.72
C LEU A 128 10.95 -7.52 9.85
N LYS A 129 11.30 -8.09 11.02
CA LYS A 129 12.64 -8.66 11.29
C LYS A 129 13.12 -9.67 10.25
N THR A 130 12.21 -10.45 9.67
CA THR A 130 12.53 -11.53 8.72
C THR A 130 12.14 -11.19 7.28
N VAL A 131 11.93 -9.90 6.98
CA VAL A 131 11.35 -9.45 5.72
C VAL A 131 12.40 -8.73 4.89
N GLN A 132 12.45 -9.05 3.60
CA GLN A 132 13.26 -8.35 2.62
C GLN A 132 12.52 -7.08 2.17
N ILE A 133 13.22 -5.95 2.17
CA ILE A 133 12.66 -4.66 1.74
C ILE A 133 13.45 -4.20 0.51
N GLU A 134 12.75 -4.05 -0.62
CA GLU A 134 13.31 -3.59 -1.89
C GLU A 134 12.77 -2.20 -2.26
N ASN A 135 13.48 -1.49 -3.15
CA ASN A 135 13.05 -0.22 -3.75
C ASN A 135 13.35 -0.25 -5.26
N LYS A 136 12.55 -1.02 -6.00
CA LYS A 136 12.72 -1.27 -7.43
C LYS A 136 11.41 -1.13 -8.19
N PRO A 137 11.46 -0.94 -9.52
CA PRO A 137 10.28 -1.06 -10.35
C PRO A 137 9.58 -2.40 -10.13
N ALA A 138 8.28 -2.35 -9.83
CA ALA A 138 7.48 -3.53 -9.47
C ALA A 138 7.58 -4.66 -10.51
N ILE A 139 7.55 -4.31 -11.79
CA ILE A 139 7.58 -5.24 -12.91
C ILE A 139 8.90 -6.03 -12.95
N GLU A 140 10.03 -5.42 -12.61
CA GLU A 140 11.33 -6.11 -12.54
C GLU A 140 11.32 -7.20 -11.46
N LEU A 141 10.74 -6.90 -10.29
CA LEU A 141 10.61 -7.88 -9.22
C LEU A 141 9.63 -9.00 -9.59
N ILE A 142 8.49 -8.67 -10.19
CA ILE A 142 7.51 -9.67 -10.66
C ILE A 142 8.20 -10.64 -11.64
N LYS A 143 8.96 -10.13 -12.61
CA LYS A 143 9.70 -10.95 -13.58
C LYS A 143 10.82 -11.76 -12.91
N LYS A 144 11.50 -11.23 -11.89
CA LYS A 144 12.55 -11.92 -11.14
C LYS A 144 12.03 -13.06 -10.27
N TYR A 145 10.89 -12.87 -9.62
CA TYR A 145 10.29 -13.84 -8.69
C TYR A 145 9.35 -14.83 -9.41
N LYS A 146 9.72 -15.29 -10.61
CA LYS A 146 8.90 -16.15 -11.47
C LYS A 146 8.98 -17.63 -11.07
N ALA A 147 8.19 -18.05 -10.08
CA ALA A 147 8.10 -19.45 -9.64
C ALA A 147 6.72 -19.81 -9.10
N GLU A 148 6.32 -21.09 -9.24
CA GLU A 148 5.00 -21.59 -8.86
C GLU A 148 4.66 -21.43 -7.37
N HIS A 149 5.67 -21.46 -6.50
CA HIS A 149 5.52 -21.36 -5.05
C HIS A 149 5.52 -19.92 -4.52
N VAL A 150 5.58 -18.92 -5.41
CA VAL A 150 5.58 -17.49 -5.07
C VAL A 150 4.16 -16.94 -5.23
N LEU A 151 3.59 -16.45 -4.15
CA LEU A 151 2.38 -15.63 -4.18
C LEU A 151 2.76 -14.17 -4.43
N ILE A 152 2.12 -13.57 -5.43
CA ILE A 152 2.16 -12.13 -5.66
C ILE A 152 0.83 -11.51 -5.21
N TYR A 153 0.90 -10.51 -4.33
CA TYR A 153 -0.23 -9.61 -4.05
C TYR A 153 0.09 -8.23 -4.61
N ALA A 154 -0.58 -7.84 -5.69
CA ALA A 154 -0.36 -6.54 -6.35
C ALA A 154 -1.51 -5.58 -6.06
N ASP A 155 -1.16 -4.39 -5.57
CA ASP A 155 -2.09 -3.27 -5.36
C ASP A 155 -1.55 -2.00 -6.03
N PRO A 156 -1.52 -1.95 -7.38
CA PRO A 156 -0.90 -0.85 -8.09
C PRO A 156 -1.68 0.45 -7.93
N PRO A 157 -1.04 1.62 -8.17
CA PRO A 157 -1.75 2.87 -8.41
C PRO A 157 -2.93 2.66 -9.36
N TYR A 158 -4.17 2.89 -8.91
CA TYR A 158 -5.35 2.59 -9.71
C TYR A 158 -5.41 3.37 -11.03
N VAL A 159 -5.95 2.72 -12.07
CA VAL A 159 -6.10 3.28 -13.42
C VAL A 159 -6.72 4.67 -13.38
N TRP A 160 -6.12 5.62 -14.10
CA TRP A 160 -6.46 7.04 -14.07
C TRP A 160 -7.95 7.33 -14.28
N GLY A 161 -8.63 6.58 -15.16
CA GLY A 161 -10.05 6.74 -15.48
C GLY A 161 -11.04 6.37 -14.36
N THR A 162 -10.60 5.61 -13.35
CA THR A 162 -11.48 5.10 -12.27
C THR A 162 -11.59 6.06 -11.08
N ARG A 163 -10.85 7.18 -11.11
CA ARG A 163 -10.60 8.01 -9.93
C ARG A 163 -11.42 9.29 -9.98
N THR A 164 -12.14 9.58 -8.90
CA THR A 164 -12.99 10.79 -8.78
C THR A 164 -12.22 12.12 -8.93
N PHE A 165 -10.90 12.12 -8.72
CA PHE A 165 -10.08 13.33 -8.81
C PHE A 165 -9.85 13.86 -10.23
N ARG A 166 -10.36 13.18 -11.27
CA ARG A 166 -10.43 13.74 -12.64
C ARG A 166 -11.23 15.04 -12.68
N GLN A 167 -12.19 15.26 -11.77
CA GLN A 167 -12.90 16.54 -11.67
C GLN A 167 -12.00 17.72 -11.24
N HIS A 168 -10.78 17.48 -10.74
CA HIS A 168 -9.89 18.52 -10.19
C HIS A 168 -8.44 18.48 -10.72
N GLY A 169 -8.09 17.58 -11.65
CA GLY A 169 -6.79 17.58 -12.33
C GLY A 169 -5.55 17.31 -11.45
N ARG A 170 -5.68 16.54 -10.37
CA ARG A 170 -4.57 16.29 -9.42
C ARG A 170 -4.16 14.81 -9.37
N ALA A 171 -2.86 14.54 -9.48
CA ALA A 171 -2.26 13.24 -9.18
C ALA A 171 -2.62 12.83 -7.74
N THR A 172 -2.74 11.53 -7.47
CA THR A 172 -3.16 11.00 -6.16
C THR A 172 -2.13 9.99 -5.59
N TYR A 173 -1.18 9.51 -6.41
CA TYR A 173 0.06 8.84 -5.98
C TYR A 173 1.28 9.63 -6.44
N LYS A 174 2.43 9.44 -5.77
CA LYS A 174 3.71 10.07 -6.17
C LYS A 174 4.21 9.56 -7.51
N HIS A 175 4.09 8.25 -7.71
CA HIS A 175 4.46 7.55 -8.92
C HIS A 175 3.17 6.98 -9.54
N GLU A 176 2.66 7.67 -10.55
CA GLU A 176 1.45 7.27 -11.28
C GLU A 176 1.82 6.28 -12.41
N MET A 177 0.85 5.47 -12.82
CA MET A 177 0.98 4.53 -13.94
C MET A 177 0.13 4.98 -15.12
N THR A 178 0.68 4.94 -16.33
CA THR A 178 -0.09 5.12 -17.57
C THR A 178 -0.85 3.84 -17.91
N ASP A 179 -1.83 3.92 -18.82
CA ASP A 179 -2.54 2.73 -19.31
C ASP A 179 -1.58 1.71 -19.95
N ALA A 180 -0.48 2.16 -20.56
CA ALA A 180 0.57 1.30 -21.09
C ALA A 180 1.34 0.57 -19.97
N ASP A 181 1.69 1.27 -18.89
CA ASP A 181 2.34 0.66 -17.72
C ASP A 181 1.41 -0.38 -17.06
N HIS A 182 0.11 -0.10 -17.03
CA HIS A 182 -0.89 -1.05 -16.57
C HIS A 182 -0.93 -2.30 -17.44
N LEU A 183 -0.93 -2.16 -18.77
CA LEU A 183 -0.90 -3.30 -19.68
C LEU A 183 0.37 -4.14 -19.49
N GLU A 184 1.54 -3.52 -19.32
CA GLU A 184 2.78 -4.26 -19.04
C GLU A 184 2.71 -5.00 -17.71
N LEU A 185 2.17 -4.37 -16.67
CA LEU A 185 1.95 -5.00 -15.37
C LEU A 185 1.02 -6.22 -15.50
N LEU A 186 -0.13 -6.06 -16.17
CA LEU A 186 -1.09 -7.14 -16.35
C LEU A 186 -0.47 -8.32 -17.10
N GLU A 187 0.33 -8.05 -18.14
CA GLU A 187 1.06 -9.08 -18.86
C GLU A 187 2.05 -9.82 -17.96
N ALA A 188 2.85 -9.09 -17.17
CA ALA A 188 3.82 -9.70 -16.26
C ALA A 188 3.14 -10.56 -15.18
N LEU A 189 2.00 -10.12 -14.65
CA LEU A 189 1.21 -10.87 -13.67
C LEU A 189 0.55 -12.11 -14.27
N ASP A 190 0.05 -12.03 -15.50
CA ASP A 190 -0.60 -13.14 -16.20
C ASP A 190 0.39 -14.24 -16.62
N GLN A 191 1.64 -13.86 -16.93
CA GLN A 191 2.72 -14.80 -17.22
C GLN A 191 3.35 -15.44 -15.97
N HIS A 192 2.97 -15.02 -14.76
CA HIS A 192 3.51 -15.58 -13.52
C HIS A 192 2.95 -17.01 -13.29
N PRO A 193 3.80 -18.03 -13.10
CA PRO A 193 3.33 -19.41 -12.98
C PRO A 193 2.69 -19.72 -11.62
N GLY A 194 2.89 -18.87 -10.61
CA GLY A 194 2.35 -19.04 -9.27
C GLY A 194 1.00 -18.34 -9.04
N PRO A 195 0.49 -18.38 -7.81
CA PRO A 195 -0.74 -17.69 -7.47
C PRO A 195 -0.57 -16.17 -7.48
N VAL A 196 -1.55 -15.45 -8.03
CA VAL A 196 -1.58 -13.99 -8.07
C VAL A 196 -2.93 -13.46 -7.60
N LEU A 197 -2.86 -12.41 -6.77
CA LEU A 197 -4.00 -11.61 -6.32
C LEU A 197 -3.74 -10.16 -6.72
N LEU A 198 -4.69 -9.54 -7.41
CA LEU A 198 -4.61 -8.15 -7.87
C LEU A 198 -5.81 -7.37 -7.34
N SER A 199 -5.58 -6.27 -6.62
CA SER A 199 -6.65 -5.35 -6.19
C SER A 199 -6.74 -4.11 -7.06
N GLY A 200 -7.94 -3.55 -7.15
CA GLY A 200 -8.21 -2.33 -7.91
C GLY A 200 -9.67 -1.93 -7.89
N TYR A 201 -10.02 -0.93 -8.69
CA TYR A 201 -11.40 -0.59 -9.00
C TYR A 201 -11.81 -1.18 -10.34
N ALA A 202 -13.09 -1.57 -10.47
CA ALA A 202 -13.64 -2.03 -11.74
C ALA A 202 -13.33 -1.03 -12.87
N CYS A 203 -12.75 -1.52 -13.96
CA CYS A 203 -12.44 -0.71 -15.13
C CYS A 203 -12.43 -1.56 -16.41
N PRO A 204 -12.81 -0.99 -17.57
CA PRO A 204 -12.83 -1.72 -18.83
C PRO A 204 -11.50 -2.38 -19.18
N LEU A 205 -10.38 -1.67 -18.97
CA LEU A 205 -9.03 -2.17 -19.26
C LEU A 205 -8.73 -3.51 -18.57
N TYR A 206 -9.02 -3.61 -17.27
CA TYR A 206 -8.75 -4.82 -16.50
C TYR A 206 -9.82 -5.89 -16.77
N ASP A 207 -11.09 -5.48 -16.88
CA ASP A 207 -12.20 -6.39 -17.12
C ASP A 207 -12.10 -7.07 -18.50
N GLU A 208 -11.54 -6.41 -19.51
CA GLU A 208 -11.24 -6.99 -20.83
C GLU A 208 -9.98 -7.87 -20.82
N ARG A 209 -8.89 -7.41 -20.19
CA ARG A 209 -7.60 -8.15 -20.20
C ARG A 209 -7.62 -9.39 -19.30
N LEU A 210 -8.41 -9.41 -18.24
CA LEU A 210 -8.41 -10.46 -17.21
C LEU A 210 -9.72 -11.27 -17.18
N GLN A 211 -10.42 -11.41 -18.31
CA GLN A 211 -11.69 -12.15 -18.39
C GLN A 211 -11.58 -13.62 -17.93
N HIS A 212 -10.40 -14.23 -18.07
CA HIS A 212 -10.11 -15.60 -17.63
C HIS A 212 -9.74 -15.70 -16.14
N TRP A 213 -9.61 -14.58 -15.42
CA TRP A 213 -9.38 -14.55 -13.98
C TRP A 213 -10.71 -14.54 -13.22
N ALA A 214 -10.73 -15.14 -12.03
CA ALA A 214 -11.89 -15.04 -11.16
C ALA A 214 -11.96 -13.63 -10.53
N LYS A 215 -13.16 -13.07 -10.44
CA LYS A 215 -13.41 -11.73 -9.89
C LYS A 215 -14.22 -11.84 -8.60
N ARG A 216 -13.78 -11.15 -7.53
CA ARG A 216 -14.57 -10.92 -6.31
C ARG A 216 -14.73 -9.43 -6.06
N THR A 217 -15.96 -9.03 -5.79
CA THR A 217 -16.32 -7.63 -5.58
C THR A 217 -16.65 -7.39 -4.11
N VAL A 218 -16.16 -6.28 -3.55
CA VAL A 218 -16.53 -5.77 -2.23
C VAL A 218 -17.04 -4.34 -2.38
N LYS A 219 -18.20 -4.05 -1.76
CA LYS A 219 -18.71 -2.68 -1.68
C LYS A 219 -17.91 -1.90 -0.65
N ALA A 220 -17.24 -0.85 -1.08
CA ALA A 220 -16.54 0.11 -0.23
C ALA A 220 -17.26 1.46 -0.24
N TYR A 221 -17.15 2.22 0.86
CA TYR A 221 -17.67 3.58 0.95
C TYR A 221 -16.49 4.56 1.05
N ALA A 222 -16.40 5.54 0.15
CA ALA A 222 -15.39 6.60 0.23
C ALA A 222 -15.73 7.62 1.35
N GLU A 223 -14.76 8.46 1.75
CA GLU A 223 -14.90 9.52 2.79
C GLU A 223 -16.09 10.48 2.58
N CYS A 224 -16.69 10.53 1.38
CA CYS A 224 -17.89 11.33 1.07
C CYS A 224 -19.15 10.48 0.77
N GLY A 225 -19.22 9.22 1.22
CA GLY A 225 -20.42 8.37 1.07
C GLY A 225 -20.69 7.85 -0.34
N ARG A 226 -19.81 8.13 -1.32
CA ARG A 226 -19.91 7.53 -2.66
C ARG A 226 -19.49 6.07 -2.59
N ALA A 227 -20.39 5.17 -2.98
CA ALA A 227 -20.09 3.75 -3.13
C ALA A 227 -19.00 3.57 -4.19
N ARG A 228 -17.94 2.85 -3.84
CA ARG A 228 -16.93 2.35 -4.76
C ARG A 228 -16.96 0.85 -4.73
N GLU A 229 -16.77 0.26 -5.90
CA GLU A 229 -16.69 -1.18 -6.04
C GLU A 229 -15.21 -1.57 -6.10
N GLU A 230 -14.69 -2.07 -4.98
CA GLU A 230 -13.35 -2.65 -4.95
C GLU A 230 -13.41 -4.07 -5.50
N VAL A 231 -12.46 -4.37 -6.38
CA VAL A 231 -12.39 -5.62 -7.11
C VAL A 231 -11.08 -6.31 -6.76
N LEU A 232 -11.18 -7.60 -6.46
CA LEU A 232 -10.07 -8.52 -6.35
C LEU A 232 -10.11 -9.49 -7.53
N TRP A 233 -9.12 -9.40 -8.42
CA TRP A 233 -8.87 -10.39 -9.46
C TRP A 233 -7.95 -11.48 -8.93
N ILE A 234 -8.31 -12.73 -9.22
CA ILE A 234 -7.66 -13.95 -8.72
C ILE A 234 -7.29 -14.80 -9.93
N ASN A 235 -6.00 -15.04 -10.15
CA ASN A 235 -5.57 -15.81 -11.33
C ASN A 235 -6.03 -17.27 -11.25
N PRO A 236 -6.09 -18.00 -12.38
CA PRO A 236 -6.55 -19.40 -12.39
C PRO A 236 -5.80 -20.32 -11.42
N VAL A 237 -4.50 -20.05 -11.16
CA VAL A 237 -3.69 -20.82 -10.21
C VAL A 237 -4.19 -20.60 -8.77
N ALA A 238 -4.32 -19.35 -8.35
CA ALA A 238 -4.84 -18.99 -7.02
C ALA A 238 -6.30 -19.43 -6.83
N ALA A 239 -7.11 -19.35 -7.89
CA ALA A 239 -8.53 -19.72 -7.86
C ALA A 239 -8.74 -21.19 -7.45
N LYS A 240 -7.87 -22.11 -7.91
CA LYS A 240 -7.94 -23.53 -7.54
C LYS A 240 -7.86 -23.74 -6.02
N ASP A 241 -7.06 -22.96 -5.32
CA ASP A 241 -6.88 -23.08 -3.87
C ASP A 241 -7.95 -22.35 -3.06
N VAL A 242 -8.37 -21.16 -3.50
CA VAL A 242 -9.24 -20.26 -2.72
C VAL A 242 -10.73 -20.42 -3.05
N MET A 243 -11.05 -21.09 -4.15
CA MET A 243 -12.42 -21.41 -4.58
C MET A 243 -12.75 -22.90 -4.48
N ALA A 244 -11.77 -23.77 -4.15
CA ALA A 244 -12.07 -25.16 -3.85
C ALA A 244 -13.04 -25.23 -2.65
N PRO A 245 -14.13 -26.00 -2.74
CA PRO A 245 -14.93 -26.30 -1.57
C PRO A 245 -13.99 -26.97 -0.55
N ARG A 246 -13.92 -26.42 0.66
CA ARG A 246 -13.23 -27.09 1.76
C ARG A 246 -13.98 -28.40 2.02
N LEU A 247 -13.51 -29.49 1.42
CA LEU A 247 -13.97 -30.82 1.75
C LEU A 247 -13.43 -31.15 3.14
N PHE A 248 -14.35 -31.05 4.11
CA PHE A 248 -14.26 -31.45 5.52
C PHE A 248 -13.38 -30.58 6.44
#